data_AF-G0MRL7-F1
#
_entry.id   AF-G0MRL7-F1
#
_cell.length_a   1.000
_cell.length_b   1.000
_cell.length_c   1.000
_cell.angle_alpha   90.00
_cell.angle_beta   90.00
_cell.angle_gamma   90.00
#
_symmetry.space_group_name_H-M   'P 1'
#
loop_
_entity.id
_entity.type
_entity.pdbx_description
1 polymer ?
#
loop_
_entity_poly.entity_id
_entity_poly.type
_entity_poly.pdbx_seq_one_letter_code
_entity_poly.pdbx_strand_id
1 'polypeptide(L)'
;MFLSIYALSMFFVSVFGVSINIFLFFRFIKKDKSGGFLTYCLAKTVPNTIVCSAFLFWVVPITGLALKYPEVPRLINVIVGQLAGFGAYVGGALIEMFMAINRCSVIYVPSFNFKNANYVITFVFMVSMVYVLIGIVPASCGFVFDPETFLWRPEETPCAVLMEDIILFTIYGTFAVSNSLNLVTFVKLCFGKVEGISSSEIMRRRKRRIKFFVQSVIQNCLHIIDMINFNFISNLNDSTWFKFIFTSMSLLTIHALDGFVMFIFHPNIQPRSKRNSTIVTT
;
A
#
# COMPACT_ATOMS: atom_id res chain seq x y z
N MET A 1 -23.65 -16.48 -13.39
CA MET A 1 -24.01 -15.57 -12.28
C MET A 1 -22.82 -15.29 -11.36
N PHE A 2 -22.20 -16.30 -10.75
CA PHE A 2 -21.05 -16.10 -9.84
C PHE A 2 -19.82 -15.44 -10.49
N LEU A 3 -19.43 -15.87 -11.70
CA LEU A 3 -18.32 -15.26 -12.45
C LEU A 3 -18.51 -13.75 -12.66
N SER A 4 -19.71 -13.34 -13.03
CA SER A 4 -20.07 -11.93 -13.24
C SER A 4 -19.93 -11.12 -11.96
N ILE A 5 -20.25 -11.70 -10.80
CA ILE A 5 -20.10 -11.04 -9.49
C ILE A 5 -18.61 -10.83 -9.17
N TYR A 6 -17.75 -11.83 -9.38
CA TYR A 6 -16.31 -11.70 -9.17
C TYR A 6 -15.70 -10.63 -10.09
N ALA A 7 -16.00 -10.69 -11.39
CA ALA A 7 -15.49 -9.73 -12.35
C ALA A 7 -15.96 -8.29 -12.06
N LEU A 8 -17.26 -8.10 -11.78
CA LEU A 8 -17.81 -6.77 -11.50
C LEU A 8 -17.28 -6.18 -10.20
N SER A 9 -17.18 -6.97 -9.13
CA SER A 9 -16.64 -6.51 -7.85
C SER A 9 -15.17 -6.05 -7.98
N MET A 10 -14.32 -6.86 -8.62
CA MET A 10 -12.94 -6.46 -8.91
C MET A 10 -12.87 -5.25 -9.84
N PHE A 11 -13.73 -5.17 -10.86
CA PHE A 11 -13.78 -4.02 -11.77
C PHE A 11 -14.08 -2.71 -11.04
N PHE A 12 -15.13 -2.65 -10.22
CA PHE A 12 -15.50 -1.41 -9.52
C PHE A 12 -14.42 -0.96 -8.53
N VAL A 13 -13.86 -1.88 -7.73
CA VAL A 13 -12.84 -1.53 -6.74
C VAL A 13 -11.53 -1.14 -7.42
N SER A 14 -11.14 -1.82 -8.51
CA SER A 14 -9.92 -1.49 -9.25
C SER A 14 -10.02 -0.16 -9.99
N VAL A 15 -11.16 0.15 -10.63
CA VAL A 15 -11.41 1.47 -11.23
C VAL A 15 -11.34 2.57 -10.17
N PHE A 16 -11.96 2.37 -9.01
CA PHE A 16 -11.89 3.32 -7.91
C PHE A 16 -10.45 3.50 -7.41
N GLY A 17 -9.74 2.40 -7.16
CA GLY A 17 -8.36 2.37 -6.66
C GLY A 17 -7.37 3.02 -7.61
N VAL A 18 -7.45 2.72 -8.92
CA VAL A 18 -6.63 3.37 -9.95
C VAL A 18 -6.94 4.87 -10.01
N SER A 19 -8.22 5.24 -10.06
CA SER A 19 -8.64 6.65 -10.17
C SER A 19 -8.14 7.50 -9.01
N ILE A 20 -8.28 7.02 -7.77
CA ILE A 20 -7.88 7.79 -6.59
C ILE A 20 -6.36 7.91 -6.48
N ASN A 21 -5.61 6.85 -6.73
CA ASN A 21 -4.15 6.88 -6.63
C ASN A 21 -3.52 7.72 -7.74
N ILE A 22 -4.02 7.63 -8.98
CA ILE A 22 -3.57 8.51 -10.08
C ILE A 22 -3.89 9.98 -9.78
N PHE A 23 -5.10 10.27 -9.31
CA PHE A 23 -5.48 11.64 -8.92
C PHE A 23 -4.52 12.20 -7.86
N LEU A 24 -4.20 11.41 -6.83
CA LEU A 24 -3.28 11.79 -5.77
C LEU A 24 -1.85 11.97 -6.29
N PHE A 25 -1.37 11.08 -7.15
CA PHE A 25 -0.04 11.18 -7.76
C PHE A 25 0.18 12.55 -8.44
N PHE A 26 -0.73 12.93 -9.34
CA PHE A 26 -0.65 14.21 -10.04
C PHE A 26 -0.76 15.42 -9.10
N ARG A 27 -1.57 15.30 -8.04
CA ARG A 27 -1.74 16.38 -7.06
C ARG A 27 -0.51 16.54 -6.16
N PHE A 28 0.11 15.43 -5.75
CA PHE A 28 1.31 15.44 -4.92
C PHE A 28 2.52 15.96 -5.70
N ILE A 29 2.65 15.66 -7.01
CA ILE A 29 3.70 16.21 -7.86
C ILE A 29 3.66 17.74 -7.93
N LYS A 30 2.46 18.33 -8.04
CA LYS A 30 2.27 19.78 -8.21
C LYS A 30 2.49 20.60 -6.93
N LYS A 31 2.65 19.94 -5.77
CA LYS A 31 2.86 20.61 -4.49
C LYS A 31 4.35 20.73 -4.22
N ASP A 32 4.75 21.84 -3.60
CA ASP A 32 6.08 21.97 -3.04
C ASP A 32 6.35 20.82 -2.04
N LYS A 33 7.44 20.09 -2.27
CA LYS A 33 7.85 18.90 -1.52
C LYS A 33 8.77 19.25 -0.36
N SER A 34 8.74 20.49 0.13
CA SER A 34 9.58 21.01 1.22
C SER A 34 9.53 20.20 2.54
N GLY A 35 8.63 19.20 2.67
CA GLY A 35 8.73 18.14 3.66
C GLY A 35 8.79 16.74 3.04
N GLY A 36 9.78 15.93 3.43
CA GLY A 36 9.97 14.55 2.94
C GLY A 36 8.74 13.64 3.08
N PHE A 37 7.83 13.95 4.00
CA PHE A 37 6.56 13.24 4.18
C PHE A 37 5.70 13.19 2.90
N LEU A 38 5.59 14.32 2.18
CA LEU A 38 4.78 14.37 0.95
C LEU A 38 5.42 13.53 -0.17
N THR A 39 6.75 13.49 -0.20
CA THR A 39 7.51 12.68 -1.15
C THR A 39 7.25 11.19 -0.93
N TYR A 40 7.18 10.73 0.32
CA TYR A 40 6.80 9.34 0.61
C TYR A 40 5.34 9.05 0.24
N CYS A 41 4.40 9.95 0.53
CA CYS A 41 3.00 9.77 0.08
C CYS A 41 2.89 9.70 -1.45
N LEU A 42 3.65 10.52 -2.18
CA LEU A 42 3.74 10.43 -3.64
C LEU A 42 4.27 9.07 -4.07
N ALA A 43 5.40 8.63 -3.50
CA ALA A 43 5.98 7.33 -3.84
C ALA A 43 4.99 6.19 -3.59
N LYS A 44 4.19 6.28 -2.51
CA LYS A 44 3.19 5.27 -2.14
C LYS A 44 2.02 5.14 -3.12
N THR A 45 1.67 6.20 -3.83
CA THR A 45 0.63 6.10 -4.87
C THR A 45 1.05 5.16 -6.03
N VAL A 46 2.35 4.94 -6.25
CA VAL A 46 2.87 4.05 -7.29
C VAL A 46 2.52 2.58 -7.04
N PRO A 47 2.92 1.93 -5.91
CA PRO A 47 2.56 0.55 -5.65
C PRO A 47 1.05 0.32 -5.60
N ASN A 48 0.27 1.23 -4.99
CA ASN A 48 -1.18 1.10 -5.00
C ASN A 48 -1.77 1.13 -6.42
N THR A 49 -1.24 1.99 -7.29
CA THR A 49 -1.67 2.04 -8.69
C THR A 49 -1.28 0.76 -9.43
N ILE A 50 -0.08 0.20 -9.19
CA ILE A 50 0.37 -1.06 -9.80
C ILE A 50 -0.59 -2.19 -9.44
N VAL A 51 -0.89 -2.39 -8.16
CA VAL A 51 -1.79 -3.47 -7.72
C VAL A 51 -3.20 -3.27 -8.30
N CYS A 52 -3.79 -2.08 -8.15
CA CYS A 52 -5.12 -1.83 -8.69
C CYS A 52 -5.17 -1.99 -10.22
N SER A 53 -4.10 -1.61 -10.94
CA SER A 53 -3.99 -1.77 -12.39
C SER A 53 -3.83 -3.24 -12.80
N ALA A 54 -3.10 -4.04 -12.04
CA ALA A 54 -3.00 -5.48 -12.25
C ALA A 54 -4.39 -6.13 -12.18
N PHE A 55 -5.22 -5.75 -11.20
CA PHE A 55 -6.60 -6.23 -11.17
C PHE A 55 -7.43 -5.72 -12.36
N LEU A 56 -7.36 -4.43 -12.68
CA LEU A 56 -8.17 -3.83 -13.74
C LEU A 56 -7.86 -4.36 -15.14
N PHE A 57 -6.58 -4.49 -15.48
CA PHE A 57 -6.12 -4.79 -16.84
C PHE A 57 -5.69 -6.24 -17.06
N TRP A 58 -5.47 -7.00 -15.99
CA TRP A 58 -5.10 -8.42 -16.10
C TRP A 58 -6.20 -9.32 -15.55
N VAL A 59 -6.52 -9.19 -14.26
CA VAL A 59 -7.45 -10.11 -13.58
C VAL A 59 -8.88 -10.00 -14.12
N VAL A 60 -9.40 -8.78 -14.27
CA VAL A 60 -10.78 -8.54 -14.73
C VAL A 60 -11.00 -9.06 -16.16
N PRO A 61 -10.14 -8.79 -17.16
CA PRO A 61 -10.28 -9.37 -18.49
C PRO A 61 -10.21 -10.91 -18.51
N ILE A 62 -9.24 -11.51 -17.80
CA ILE A 62 -9.10 -12.98 -17.71
C ILE A 62 -10.37 -13.60 -17.13
N THR A 63 -10.88 -13.01 -16.04
CA THR A 63 -12.10 -13.47 -15.35
C THR A 63 -13.33 -13.25 -16.23
N GLY A 64 -13.45 -12.10 -16.88
CA GLY A 64 -14.60 -11.74 -17.70
C GLY A 64 -14.71 -12.56 -18.99
N LEU A 65 -13.58 -12.98 -19.55
CA LEU A 65 -13.50 -13.89 -20.70
C LEU A 65 -13.60 -15.37 -20.30
N ALA A 66 -13.69 -15.67 -19.01
CA ALA A 66 -13.75 -17.04 -18.48
C ALA A 66 -12.59 -17.93 -18.94
N LEU A 67 -11.39 -17.36 -19.08
CA LEU A 67 -10.19 -18.11 -19.49
C LEU A 67 -9.81 -19.13 -18.42
N LYS A 68 -9.36 -20.31 -18.84
CA LYS A 68 -8.78 -21.32 -17.96
C LYS A 68 -7.29 -21.09 -17.76
N TYR A 69 -6.74 -21.70 -16.71
CA TYR A 69 -5.31 -21.54 -16.39
C TYR A 69 -4.36 -21.84 -17.56
N PRO A 70 -4.55 -22.89 -18.39
CA PRO A 70 -3.68 -23.17 -19.54
C PRO A 70 -3.76 -22.14 -20.67
N GLU A 71 -4.84 -21.36 -20.74
CA GLU A 71 -5.06 -20.33 -21.76
C GLU A 71 -4.37 -19.01 -21.40
N VAL A 72 -3.99 -18.83 -20.13
CA VAL A 72 -3.32 -17.62 -19.65
C VAL A 72 -1.81 -17.71 -19.93
N PRO A 73 -1.23 -16.76 -20.67
CA PRO A 73 0.20 -16.76 -20.95
C PRO A 73 1.03 -16.67 -19.65
N ARG A 74 1.73 -17.76 -19.31
CA ARG A 74 2.48 -17.87 -18.05
C ARG A 74 3.44 -16.72 -17.81
N LEU A 75 4.25 -16.34 -18.81
CA LEU A 75 5.25 -15.28 -18.66
C LEU A 75 4.62 -13.95 -18.20
N ILE A 76 3.52 -13.54 -18.83
CA ILE A 76 2.85 -12.29 -18.48
C ILE A 76 2.16 -12.43 -17.12
N ASN A 77 1.57 -13.59 -16.83
CA ASN A 77 0.93 -13.85 -15.55
C ASN A 77 1.92 -13.73 -14.37
N VAL A 78 3.12 -14.31 -14.53
CA VAL A 78 4.21 -14.19 -13.57
C VAL A 78 4.68 -12.74 -13.48
N ILE A 79 4.92 -12.04 -14.59
CA ILE A 79 5.37 -10.63 -14.54
C ILE A 79 4.38 -9.76 -13.77
N VAL A 80 3.08 -9.86 -14.08
CA VAL A 80 2.04 -9.05 -13.43
C VAL A 80 1.91 -9.43 -11.96
N GLY A 81 1.89 -10.72 -11.63
CA GLY A 81 1.81 -11.19 -10.25
C GLY A 81 3.02 -10.79 -9.43
N GLN A 82 4.22 -10.93 -9.97
CA GLN A 82 5.46 -10.53 -9.31
C GLN A 82 5.52 -9.01 -9.06
N LEU A 83 5.15 -8.20 -10.05
CA LEU A 83 5.09 -6.75 -9.90
C LEU A 83 4.05 -6.30 -8.87
N ALA A 84 2.85 -6.90 -8.86
CA ALA A 84 1.78 -6.51 -7.96
C ALA A 84 1.97 -7.09 -6.55
N GLY A 85 2.14 -8.41 -6.46
CA GLY A 85 2.16 -9.16 -5.20
C GLY A 85 3.47 -9.03 -4.43
N PHE A 86 4.62 -9.03 -5.09
CA PHE A 86 5.91 -9.01 -4.40
C PHE A 86 6.56 -7.62 -4.46
N GLY A 87 6.68 -7.03 -5.66
CA GLY A 87 7.28 -5.71 -5.83
C GLY A 87 6.48 -4.60 -5.16
N ALA A 88 5.25 -4.37 -5.62
CA ALA A 88 4.43 -3.26 -5.17
C ALA A 88 3.98 -3.41 -3.70
N TYR A 89 3.59 -4.62 -3.29
CA TYR A 89 3.17 -4.88 -1.91
C TYR A 89 4.30 -4.61 -0.91
N VAL A 90 5.48 -5.22 -1.10
CA VAL A 90 6.65 -5.02 -0.22
C VAL A 90 7.14 -3.57 -0.29
N GLY A 91 7.20 -3.00 -1.49
CA GLY A 91 7.58 -1.60 -1.67
C GLY A 91 6.66 -0.63 -0.92
N GLY A 92 5.36 -0.91 -0.91
CA GLY A 92 4.36 -0.16 -0.14
C GLY A 92 4.66 -0.17 1.36
N ALA A 93 4.88 -1.35 1.94
CA ALA A 93 5.18 -1.52 3.36
C ALA A 93 6.55 -0.91 3.76
N LEU A 94 7.58 -1.05 2.92
CA LEU A 94 8.87 -0.41 3.16
C LEU A 94 8.77 1.12 3.13
N ILE A 95 8.00 1.71 2.20
CA ILE A 95 7.74 3.15 2.16
C ILE A 95 7.09 3.62 3.47
N GLU A 96 6.13 2.86 4.02
CA GLU A 96 5.50 3.19 5.31
C GLU A 96 6.50 3.19 6.47
N MET A 97 7.38 2.18 6.51
CA MET A 97 8.42 2.10 7.52
C MET A 97 9.37 3.30 7.46
N PHE A 98 9.88 3.64 6.28
CA PHE A 98 10.76 4.80 6.12
C PHE A 98 10.04 6.12 6.37
N MET A 99 8.73 6.19 6.09
CA MET A 99 7.90 7.33 6.45
C MET A 99 7.82 7.52 7.98
N ALA A 100 7.71 6.43 8.76
CA ALA A 100 7.76 6.46 10.23
C ALA A 100 9.16 6.84 10.75
N ILE A 101 10.23 6.27 10.19
CA ILE A 101 11.63 6.61 10.51
C ILE A 101 11.90 8.09 10.26
N ASN A 102 11.51 8.61 9.10
CA ASN A 102 11.72 10.01 8.74
C ASN A 102 11.01 10.96 9.72
N ARG A 103 9.79 10.64 10.14
CA ARG A 103 9.04 11.42 11.14
C ARG A 103 9.74 11.43 12.50
N CYS A 104 10.19 10.26 12.96
CA CYS A 104 10.93 10.13 14.21
C CYS A 104 12.23 10.94 14.14
N SER A 105 12.99 10.80 13.06
CA SER A 105 14.28 11.47 12.85
C SER A 105 14.15 12.99 12.90
N VAL A 106 13.16 13.58 12.23
CA VAL A 106 12.91 15.04 12.26
C VAL A 106 12.63 15.58 13.67
N ILE A 107 12.11 14.75 14.58
CA ILE A 107 11.73 15.14 15.94
C ILE A 107 12.86 14.88 16.95
N TYR A 108 13.66 13.84 16.76
CA TYR A 108 14.74 13.47 17.67
C TYR A 108 16.09 14.02 17.26
N VAL A 109 16.35 14.12 15.96
CA VAL A 109 17.64 14.56 15.42
C VAL A 109 17.41 15.59 14.30
N PRO A 110 16.97 16.83 14.63
CA PRO A 110 16.69 17.86 13.62
C PRO A 110 17.89 18.17 12.70
N SER A 111 19.11 17.93 13.21
CA SER A 111 20.37 18.12 12.50
C SER A 111 20.63 17.05 11.41
N PHE A 112 20.16 15.82 11.61
CA PHE A 112 20.14 14.75 10.59
C PHE A 112 18.82 14.83 9.82
N ASN A 113 18.65 15.95 9.13
CA ASN A 113 17.54 16.11 8.22
C ASN A 113 17.80 15.15 7.05
N PHE A 114 16.97 14.11 6.88
CA PHE A 114 16.96 13.26 5.67
C PHE A 114 16.56 14.14 4.48
N LYS A 115 17.48 15.01 4.05
CA LYS A 115 17.23 16.07 3.06
C LYS A 115 16.75 15.49 1.73
N ASN A 116 17.04 14.21 1.48
CA ASN A 116 16.74 13.53 0.23
C ASN A 116 15.91 12.26 0.47
N ALA A 117 14.64 12.42 0.85
CA ALA A 117 13.65 11.34 0.83
C ALA A 117 13.64 10.58 -0.52
N ASN A 118 14.01 11.24 -1.61
CA ASN A 118 14.19 10.64 -2.92
C ASN A 118 15.21 9.48 -2.91
N TYR A 119 16.35 9.60 -2.22
CA TYR A 119 17.34 8.52 -2.18
C TYR A 119 16.81 7.29 -1.46
N VAL A 120 16.07 7.49 -0.37
CA VAL A 120 15.42 6.39 0.38
C VAL A 120 14.35 5.73 -0.49
N ILE A 121 13.55 6.51 -1.21
CA ILE A 121 12.53 5.99 -2.12
C ILE A 121 13.17 5.19 -3.26
N THR A 122 14.23 5.71 -3.87
CA THR A 122 14.99 4.98 -4.89
C THR A 122 15.52 3.67 -4.33
N PHE A 123 16.11 3.68 -3.14
CA PHE A 123 16.57 2.47 -2.47
C PHE A 123 15.43 1.46 -2.25
N VAL A 124 14.26 1.90 -1.77
CA VAL A 124 13.10 1.01 -1.59
C VAL A 124 12.64 0.40 -2.91
N PHE A 125 12.57 1.17 -4.00
CA PHE A 125 12.22 0.62 -5.30
C PHE A 125 13.27 -0.35 -5.84
N MET A 126 14.56 -0.11 -5.58
CA MET A 126 15.63 -1.05 -5.93
C MET A 126 15.46 -2.38 -5.17
N VAL A 127 15.21 -2.33 -3.86
CA VAL A 127 14.93 -3.54 -3.05
C VAL A 127 13.69 -4.26 -3.57
N SER A 128 12.62 -3.52 -3.86
CA SER A 128 11.37 -4.09 -4.41
C SER A 128 11.60 -4.77 -5.76
N MET A 129 12.47 -4.21 -6.60
CA MET A 129 12.83 -4.81 -7.89
C MET A 129 13.60 -6.13 -7.70
N VAL A 130 14.43 -6.26 -6.66
CA VAL A 130 15.10 -7.54 -6.36
C VAL A 130 14.08 -8.65 -6.08
N TYR A 131 13.04 -8.37 -5.29
CA TYR A 131 11.94 -9.34 -5.06
C TYR A 131 11.27 -9.79 -6.36
N VAL A 132 11.00 -8.85 -7.27
CA VAL A 132 10.41 -9.13 -8.58
C VAL A 132 11.33 -10.02 -9.41
N LEU A 133 12.63 -9.71 -9.46
CA LEU A 133 13.60 -10.46 -10.26
C LEU A 133 13.81 -11.89 -9.75
N ILE A 134 13.83 -12.09 -8.42
CA ILE A 134 13.93 -13.43 -7.83
C ILE A 134 12.74 -14.31 -8.22
N GLY A 135 11.56 -13.73 -8.44
CA GLY A 135 10.38 -14.48 -8.87
C GLY A 135 10.26 -14.71 -10.38
N ILE A 136 10.89 -13.85 -11.21
CA ILE A 136 10.82 -13.93 -12.68
C ILE A 136 11.96 -14.78 -13.26
N VAL A 137 13.18 -14.68 -12.72
CA VAL A 137 14.38 -15.32 -13.29
C VAL A 137 14.34 -16.85 -13.19
N PRO A 138 13.97 -17.46 -12.04
CA PRO A 138 13.82 -18.90 -11.95
C PRO A 138 12.60 -19.37 -12.73
N ALA A 139 12.74 -20.52 -13.40
CA ALA A 139 11.69 -21.06 -14.26
C ALA A 139 10.39 -21.38 -13.53
N SER A 140 10.37 -21.48 -12.20
CA SER A 140 9.23 -21.95 -11.41
C SER A 140 9.09 -21.27 -10.02
N CYS A 141 9.43 -19.99 -9.90
CA CYS A 141 9.27 -19.21 -8.65
C CYS A 141 8.20 -18.11 -8.78
N GLY A 142 7.22 -18.33 -9.64
CA GLY A 142 6.21 -17.35 -10.01
C GLY A 142 5.15 -17.14 -8.93
N PHE A 143 4.61 -15.93 -8.90
CA PHE A 143 3.34 -15.60 -8.26
C PHE A 143 2.34 -15.32 -9.37
N VAL A 144 1.26 -16.10 -9.43
CA VAL A 144 0.40 -16.17 -10.62
C VAL A 144 -1.06 -16.01 -10.22
N PHE A 145 -1.86 -15.45 -11.13
CA PHE A 145 -3.31 -15.46 -10.98
C PHE A 145 -3.88 -16.75 -11.54
N ASP A 146 -4.67 -17.45 -10.73
CA ASP A 146 -5.39 -18.66 -11.12
C ASP A 146 -6.87 -18.31 -11.38
N PRO A 147 -7.31 -18.35 -12.65
CA PRO A 147 -8.66 -17.94 -13.01
C PRO A 147 -9.74 -18.97 -12.66
N GLU A 148 -9.37 -20.21 -12.32
CA GLU A 148 -10.33 -21.23 -11.89
C GLU A 148 -10.74 -21.01 -10.43
N THR A 149 -9.82 -20.47 -9.63
CA THR A 149 -10.05 -20.16 -8.21
C THR A 149 -10.26 -18.66 -7.94
N PHE A 150 -9.96 -17.79 -8.91
CA PHE A 150 -9.96 -16.33 -8.79
C PHE A 150 -8.97 -15.79 -7.75
N LEU A 151 -7.86 -16.51 -7.52
CA LEU A 151 -6.87 -16.19 -6.49
C LEU A 151 -5.53 -15.85 -7.12
N TRP A 152 -4.80 -14.95 -6.45
CA TRP A 152 -3.35 -14.88 -6.61
C TRP A 152 -2.71 -15.92 -5.71
N ARG A 153 -1.86 -16.78 -6.28
CA ARG A 153 -1.17 -17.83 -5.52
C ARG A 153 0.28 -18.00 -5.97
N PRO A 154 1.19 -18.39 -5.07
CA PRO A 154 2.51 -18.86 -5.47
C PRO A 154 2.37 -20.15 -6.29
N GLU A 155 3.29 -20.36 -7.23
CA GLU A 155 3.45 -21.66 -7.87
C GLU A 155 3.79 -22.74 -6.81
N GLU A 156 3.42 -24.00 -7.06
CA GLU A 156 3.64 -25.10 -6.12
C GLU A 156 5.09 -25.59 -6.14
N THR A 157 6.03 -24.70 -5.79
CA THR A 157 7.46 -25.00 -5.69
C THR A 157 8.05 -24.50 -4.38
N PRO A 158 9.14 -25.13 -3.90
CA PRO A 158 9.82 -24.67 -2.69
C PRO A 158 10.29 -23.20 -2.77
N CYS A 159 10.64 -22.72 -3.97
CA CYS A 159 11.08 -21.33 -4.15
C CYS A 159 9.92 -20.34 -3.92
N ALA A 160 8.77 -20.60 -4.54
CA ALA A 160 7.64 -19.69 -4.46
C ALA A 160 7.03 -19.65 -3.04
N VAL A 161 7.00 -20.81 -2.34
CA VAL A 161 6.59 -20.87 -0.93
C VAL A 161 7.57 -20.12 -0.03
N LEU A 162 8.88 -20.27 -0.24
CA LEU A 162 9.88 -19.50 0.51
C LEU A 162 9.71 -17.99 0.33
N MET A 163 9.37 -17.54 -0.89
CA MET A 163 9.15 -16.11 -1.16
C MET A 163 7.91 -15.58 -0.44
N GLU A 164 6.83 -16.37 -0.36
CA GLU A 164 5.64 -16.05 0.42
C GLU A 164 5.99 -15.86 1.91
N ASP A 165 6.76 -16.79 2.51
CA ASP A 165 7.22 -16.69 3.90
C ASP A 165 8.06 -15.44 4.14
N ILE A 166 9.02 -15.14 3.26
CA ILE A 166 9.88 -13.96 3.37
C ILE A 166 9.02 -12.68 3.37
N ILE A 167 7.98 -12.63 2.53
CA ILE A 167 7.08 -11.48 2.47
C ILE A 167 6.29 -11.35 3.76
N LEU A 168 5.71 -12.43 4.26
CA LEU A 168 4.99 -12.43 5.53
C LEU A 168 5.86 -11.86 6.66
N PHE A 169 7.10 -12.36 6.82
CA PHE A 169 8.00 -11.87 7.86
C PHE A 169 8.44 -10.43 7.63
N THR A 170 8.63 -10.01 6.37
CA THR A 170 8.96 -8.62 6.02
C THR A 170 7.81 -7.68 6.41
N ILE A 171 6.57 -8.04 6.14
CA ILE A 171 5.40 -7.22 6.47
C ILE A 171 5.21 -7.12 7.99
N TYR A 172 5.34 -8.23 8.71
CA TYR A 172 5.29 -8.20 10.18
C TYR A 172 6.43 -7.37 10.79
N GLY A 173 7.64 -7.50 10.26
CA GLY A 173 8.80 -6.71 10.70
C GLY A 173 8.59 -5.22 10.46
N THR A 174 8.21 -4.82 9.24
CA THR A 174 7.94 -3.41 8.91
C THR A 174 6.79 -2.85 9.73
N PHE A 175 5.72 -3.62 9.97
CA PHE A 175 4.61 -3.23 10.85
C PHE A 175 5.08 -2.96 12.28
N ALA A 176 5.84 -3.89 12.88
CA ALA A 176 6.35 -3.76 14.25
C ALA A 176 7.24 -2.52 14.41
N VAL A 177 8.18 -2.31 13.48
CA VAL A 177 9.08 -1.15 13.48
C VAL A 177 8.30 0.15 13.30
N SER A 178 7.40 0.21 12.32
CA SER A 178 6.62 1.42 12.00
C SER A 178 5.75 1.86 13.16
N ASN A 179 5.02 0.93 13.78
CA ASN A 179 4.14 1.24 14.90
C ASN A 179 4.91 1.64 16.15
N SER A 180 6.04 0.98 16.44
CA SER A 180 6.93 1.36 17.54
C SER A 180 7.44 2.79 17.38
N LEU A 181 7.94 3.15 16.20
CA LEU A 181 8.43 4.50 15.90
C LEU A 181 7.32 5.55 15.93
N ASN A 182 6.15 5.21 15.41
CA ASN A 182 4.97 6.08 15.46
C ASN A 182 4.52 6.32 16.91
N LEU A 183 4.52 5.31 17.76
CA LEU A 183 4.20 5.44 19.19
C LEU A 183 5.21 6.32 19.92
N VAL A 184 6.52 6.07 19.73
CA VAL A 184 7.60 6.89 20.32
C VAL A 184 7.50 8.35 19.87
N THR A 185 7.16 8.57 18.60
CA THR A 185 6.91 9.91 18.05
C THR A 185 5.69 10.56 18.70
N PHE A 186 4.59 9.81 18.88
CA PHE A 186 3.37 10.29 19.51
C PHE A 186 3.59 10.68 20.98
N VAL A 187 4.27 9.84 21.77
CA VAL A 187 4.60 10.11 23.18
C VAL A 187 5.39 11.42 23.30
N LYS A 188 6.45 11.61 22.51
CA LYS A 188 7.23 12.85 22.55
C LYS A 188 6.43 14.08 22.13
N LEU A 189 5.48 13.95 21.21
CA LEU A 189 4.58 15.05 20.84
C LEU A 189 3.55 15.39 21.94
N CYS A 190 3.20 14.43 22.79
CA CYS A 190 2.28 14.64 23.90
C CYS A 190 2.96 15.29 25.12
N PHE A 191 4.22 14.92 25.40
CA PHE A 191 4.92 15.33 26.62
C PHE A 191 6.11 16.29 26.38
N GLY A 192 6.53 16.50 25.13
CA GLY A 192 7.65 17.39 24.81
C GLY A 192 7.30 18.87 25.00
N LYS A 193 8.12 19.59 25.78
CA LYS A 193 8.04 21.05 25.90
C LYS A 193 8.67 21.69 24.66
N VAL A 194 7.97 22.64 24.05
CA VAL A 194 8.49 23.45 22.93
C VAL A 194 8.49 24.90 23.39
N GLU A 195 9.68 25.43 23.68
CA GLU A 195 9.89 26.82 24.07
C GLU A 195 10.12 27.70 22.82
N GLY A 196 9.66 28.96 22.85
CA GLY A 196 9.97 29.95 21.82
C GLY A 196 9.07 29.99 20.58
N ILE A 197 7.93 29.28 20.56
CA ILE A 197 6.94 29.34 19.46
C ILE A 197 5.56 29.72 20.02
N SER A 198 4.79 30.53 19.28
CA SER A 198 3.41 30.88 19.66
C SER A 198 2.54 29.64 19.91
N SER A 199 1.73 29.65 20.97
CA SER A 199 0.85 28.55 21.38
C SER A 199 -0.08 28.10 20.24
N SER A 200 -0.56 29.02 19.40
CA SER A 200 -1.43 28.70 18.26
C SER A 200 -0.71 27.94 17.15
N GLU A 201 0.56 28.28 16.88
CA GLU A 201 1.41 27.56 15.92
C GLU A 201 1.76 26.16 16.42
N ILE A 202 2.06 26.02 17.71
CA ILE A 202 2.33 24.73 18.35
C ILE A 202 1.12 23.81 18.20
N MET A 203 -0.09 24.30 18.52
CA MET A 203 -1.34 23.55 18.37
C MET A 203 -1.60 23.15 16.91
N ARG A 204 -1.41 24.05 15.94
CA ARG A 204 -1.57 23.77 14.51
C ARG A 204 -0.62 22.67 14.03
N ARG A 205 0.67 22.74 14.41
CA ARG A 205 1.68 21.73 14.07
C ARG A 205 1.36 20.39 14.72
N ARG A 206 0.90 20.39 15.98
CA ARG A 206 0.49 19.18 16.72
C ARG A 206 -0.72 18.49 16.05
N LYS A 207 -1.79 19.24 15.72
CA LYS A 207 -2.97 18.70 15.03
C LYS A 207 -2.60 18.07 13.68
N ARG A 208 -1.75 18.73 12.90
CA ARG A 208 -1.24 18.17 11.63
C ARG A 208 -0.44 16.89 11.84
N ARG A 209 0.42 16.83 12.87
CA ARG A 209 1.22 15.63 13.18
C ARG A 209 0.37 14.47 13.67
N ILE A 210 -0.60 14.71 14.56
CA ILE A 210 -1.56 13.68 15.01
C ILE A 210 -2.31 13.12 13.80
N LYS A 211 -2.79 13.99 12.91
CA LYS A 211 -3.46 13.58 11.69
C LYS A 211 -2.61 12.61 10.87
N PHE A 212 -1.34 12.93 10.63
CA PHE A 212 -0.43 12.06 9.89
C PHE A 212 -0.08 10.77 10.66
N PHE A 213 0.04 10.81 11.98
CA PHE A 213 0.18 9.61 12.81
C PHE A 213 -1.00 8.66 12.61
N VAL A 214 -2.23 9.15 12.77
CA VAL A 214 -3.46 8.35 12.57
C VAL A 214 -3.52 7.78 11.15
N GLN A 215 -3.18 8.58 10.13
CA GLN A 215 -3.08 8.08 8.76
C GLN A 215 -2.16 6.85 8.68
N SER A 216 -0.95 6.95 9.23
CA SER A 216 0.03 5.86 9.16
C SER A 216 -0.41 4.63 9.95
N VAL A 217 -1.06 4.79 11.10
CA VAL A 217 -1.58 3.65 11.86
C VAL A 217 -2.65 2.91 11.05
N ILE A 218 -3.62 3.64 10.48
CA ILE A 218 -4.68 3.02 9.65
C ILE A 218 -4.05 2.26 8.48
N GLN A 219 -3.08 2.86 7.77
CA GLN A 219 -2.46 2.24 6.60
C GLN A 219 -1.64 0.99 6.97
N ASN A 220 -0.89 1.00 8.08
CA ASN A 220 -0.19 -0.19 8.59
C ASN A 220 -1.19 -1.29 8.99
N CYS A 221 -2.32 -0.92 9.61
CA CYS A 221 -3.37 -1.87 9.95
C CYS A 221 -3.99 -2.53 8.71
N LEU A 222 -4.12 -1.81 7.58
CA LEU A 222 -4.62 -2.39 6.34
C LEU A 222 -3.72 -3.53 5.83
N HIS A 223 -2.39 -3.33 5.78
CA HIS A 223 -1.46 -4.36 5.32
C HIS A 223 -1.44 -5.60 6.22
N ILE A 224 -1.47 -5.43 7.55
CA ILE A 224 -1.48 -6.58 8.46
C ILE A 224 -2.80 -7.34 8.43
N ILE A 225 -3.94 -6.64 8.29
CA ILE A 225 -5.25 -7.28 8.10
C ILE A 225 -5.22 -8.12 6.83
N ASP A 226 -4.67 -7.61 5.74
CA ASP A 226 -4.54 -8.35 4.49
C ASP A 226 -3.67 -9.61 4.64
N MET A 227 -2.51 -9.51 5.28
CA MET A 227 -1.67 -10.69 5.58
C MET A 227 -2.38 -11.71 6.47
N ILE A 228 -3.14 -11.27 7.47
CA ILE A 228 -3.93 -12.17 8.32
C ILE A 228 -5.04 -12.85 7.50
N ASN A 229 -5.72 -12.08 6.65
CA ASN A 229 -6.76 -12.60 5.78
C ASN A 229 -6.19 -13.67 4.83
N PHE A 230 -5.05 -13.39 4.20
CA PHE A 230 -4.41 -14.25 3.23
C PHE A 230 -3.87 -15.55 3.85
N ASN A 231 -3.14 -15.47 4.97
CA ASN A 231 -2.43 -16.63 5.54
C ASN A 231 -3.27 -17.46 6.52
N PHE A 232 -4.23 -16.84 7.22
CA PHE A 232 -4.99 -17.51 8.27
C PHE A 232 -6.46 -17.63 7.93
N ILE A 233 -7.13 -16.50 7.66
CA ILE A 233 -8.59 -16.52 7.51
C ILE A 233 -8.98 -17.31 6.28
N SER A 234 -8.30 -17.15 5.14
CA SER A 234 -8.59 -17.86 3.89
C SER A 234 -8.56 -19.39 4.04
N ASN A 235 -7.79 -19.91 5.00
CA ASN A 235 -7.63 -21.33 5.28
C ASN A 235 -8.71 -21.91 6.20
N LEU A 236 -9.61 -21.06 6.74
CA LEU A 236 -10.71 -21.52 7.59
C LEU A 236 -11.85 -22.19 6.79
N ASN A 237 -11.92 -21.96 5.48
CA ASN A 237 -12.94 -22.54 4.61
C ASN A 237 -12.42 -22.65 3.17
N ASP A 238 -12.53 -23.86 2.59
CA ASP A 238 -12.08 -24.16 1.23
C ASP A 238 -12.98 -23.63 0.11
N SER A 239 -14.12 -23.04 0.45
CA SER A 239 -15.03 -22.46 -0.54
C SER A 239 -14.36 -21.36 -1.36
N THR A 240 -14.46 -21.44 -2.69
CA THR A 240 -13.84 -20.47 -3.62
C THR A 240 -14.23 -19.02 -3.33
N TRP A 241 -15.53 -18.76 -3.06
CA TRP A 241 -16.02 -17.41 -2.75
C TRP A 241 -15.37 -16.84 -1.48
N PHE A 242 -15.08 -17.70 -0.51
CA PHE A 242 -14.50 -17.32 0.78
C PHE A 242 -13.03 -16.98 0.61
N LYS A 243 -12.26 -17.85 -0.05
CA LYS A 243 -10.84 -17.58 -0.39
C LYS A 243 -10.72 -16.32 -1.24
N PHE A 244 -11.60 -16.12 -2.23
CA PHE A 244 -11.62 -14.92 -3.06
C PHE A 244 -11.76 -13.63 -2.25
N ILE A 245 -12.67 -13.59 -1.27
CA ILE A 245 -12.89 -12.41 -0.43
C ILE A 245 -11.64 -12.09 0.40
N PHE A 246 -11.04 -13.09 1.04
CA PHE A 246 -9.93 -12.90 1.97
C PHE A 246 -8.55 -12.86 1.32
N THR A 247 -8.45 -13.07 0.01
CA THR A 247 -7.18 -12.96 -0.73
C THR A 247 -7.27 -11.84 -1.78
N SER A 248 -7.84 -12.11 -2.94
CA SER A 248 -7.93 -11.20 -4.09
C SER A 248 -8.67 -9.91 -3.76
N MET A 249 -9.86 -9.99 -3.18
CA MET A 249 -10.62 -8.78 -2.82
C MET A 249 -10.00 -8.02 -1.66
N SER A 250 -9.43 -8.73 -0.67
CA SER A 250 -8.70 -8.10 0.42
C SER A 250 -7.54 -7.27 -0.14
N LEU A 251 -6.66 -7.88 -0.94
CA LEU A 251 -5.51 -7.22 -1.55
C LEU A 251 -5.92 -6.02 -2.41
N LEU A 252 -6.94 -6.17 -3.26
CA LEU A 252 -7.42 -5.06 -4.08
C LEU A 252 -7.99 -3.92 -3.22
N THR A 253 -8.78 -4.26 -2.20
CA THR A 253 -9.47 -3.29 -1.36
C THR A 253 -8.49 -2.52 -0.49
N ILE A 254 -7.47 -3.16 0.09
CA ILE A 254 -6.51 -2.47 0.96
C ILE A 254 -5.70 -1.42 0.19
N HIS A 255 -5.29 -1.67 -1.05
CA HIS A 255 -4.57 -0.68 -1.87
C HIS A 255 -5.49 0.46 -2.35
N ALA A 256 -6.76 0.18 -2.60
CA ALA A 256 -7.75 1.22 -2.89
C ALA A 256 -8.02 2.09 -1.65
N LEU A 257 -8.19 1.46 -0.48
CA LEU A 257 -8.39 2.14 0.80
C LEU A 257 -7.18 2.93 1.24
N ASP A 258 -5.96 2.45 0.99
CA ASP A 258 -4.73 3.16 1.30
C ASP A 258 -4.68 4.53 0.59
N GLY A 259 -4.99 4.53 -0.72
CA GLY A 259 -5.16 5.76 -1.50
C GLY A 259 -6.26 6.65 -0.94
N PHE A 260 -7.41 6.07 -0.58
CA PHE A 260 -8.52 6.82 0.00
C PHE A 260 -8.20 7.46 1.36
N VAL A 261 -7.46 6.76 2.22
CA VAL A 261 -6.95 7.28 3.48
C VAL A 261 -6.03 8.48 3.22
N MET A 262 -5.10 8.40 2.25
CA MET A 262 -4.28 9.56 1.87
C MET A 262 -5.13 10.76 1.41
N PHE A 263 -6.20 10.53 0.66
CA PHE A 263 -7.12 11.58 0.19
C PHE A 263 -7.87 12.29 1.32
N ILE A 264 -8.38 11.55 2.32
CA ILE A 264 -9.03 12.12 3.50
C ILE A 264 -8.02 12.92 4.33
N PHE A 265 -6.82 12.37 4.48
CA PHE A 265 -5.86 12.93 5.41
C PHE A 265 -5.12 14.16 4.86
N HIS A 266 -5.19 14.42 3.55
CA HIS A 266 -4.62 15.60 2.89
C HIS A 266 -5.67 16.56 2.26
N PRO A 267 -6.45 17.32 3.05
CA PRO A 267 -7.53 18.19 2.56
C PRO A 267 -7.03 19.36 1.71
N ASN A 268 -5.76 19.74 1.86
CA ASN A 268 -5.11 20.77 1.05
C ASN A 268 -4.96 20.37 -0.43
N ILE A 269 -5.30 19.12 -0.78
CA ILE A 269 -5.22 18.53 -2.10
C ILE A 269 -6.61 18.38 -2.74
N GLN A 270 -7.65 18.40 -1.91
CA GLN A 270 -9.03 18.28 -2.37
C GLN A 270 -9.42 19.47 -3.27
N PRO A 271 -10.32 19.26 -4.26
CA PRO A 271 -10.86 20.33 -5.08
C PRO A 271 -11.46 21.44 -4.20
N ARG A 272 -11.35 22.72 -4.63
CA ARG A 272 -11.86 23.88 -3.87
C ARG A 272 -13.33 23.72 -3.45
N SER A 273 -14.14 23.03 -4.24
CA SER A 273 -15.56 22.72 -3.94
C SER A 273 -15.77 21.95 -2.62
N LYS A 274 -14.92 20.95 -2.29
CA LYS A 274 -15.03 20.19 -1.02
C LYS A 274 -14.37 20.89 0.18
N ARG A 275 -13.50 21.87 -0.06
CA ARG A 275 -12.88 22.66 1.00
C ARG A 275 -13.90 23.55 1.70
N ASN A 276 -14.87 24.09 0.96
CA ASN A 276 -15.88 24.99 1.49
C ASN A 276 -16.92 24.27 2.36
N SER A 277 -17.25 23.01 2.05
CA SER A 277 -18.19 22.22 2.88
C SER A 277 -17.62 21.76 4.23
N THR A 278 -16.29 21.68 4.36
CA THR A 278 -15.63 21.34 5.64
C THR A 278 -15.43 22.57 6.54
N ILE A 279 -15.41 23.78 5.96
CA ILE A 279 -15.26 25.04 6.70
C ILE A 279 -16.62 25.51 7.27
N VAL A 280 -17.73 25.11 6.65
CA VAL A 280 -19.09 25.48 7.13
C VAL A 280 -19.56 24.62 8.31
N THR A 281 -18.81 23.57 8.68
CA THR A 281 -19.13 22.66 9.81
C THR A 281 -18.17 22.76 11.01
N THR A 282 -17.35 23.81 11.08
CA THR A 282 -16.53 24.17 12.25
C THR A 282 -16.82 25.59 12.70
#